data_AF-A0A7C3F0P0-F1
#
_entry.id   AF-A0A7C3F0P0-F1
#
_cell.length_a   1.000
_cell.length_b   1.000
_cell.length_c   1.000
_cell.angle_alpha   90.00
_cell.angle_beta   90.00
_cell.angle_gamma   90.00
#
_symmetry.space_group_name_H-M   'P 1'
#
loop_
_entity.id
_entity.type
_entity.pdbx_description
1 polymer ?
#
loop_
_entity_poly.entity_id
_entity_poly.type
_entity_poly.pdbx_seq_one_letter_code
_entity_poly.pdbx_strand_id
1 'polypeptide(L)' 'MWCVITFEVSVREGETQDSLLRRFQRMVQMSGVLREVKAHRYFLSKRDAARLKVKRNARRRRVGR' A
#
# COMPACT_ATOMS: atom_id res chain seq x y z
N MET A 1 -9.57 9.81 10.17
CA MET A 1 -8.21 10.07 10.66
C MET A 1 -7.30 9.96 9.46
N TRP A 2 -6.81 11.09 8.94
CA TRP A 2 -5.93 11.10 7.77
C TRP A 2 -4.65 10.35 8.12
N CYS A 3 -4.20 9.51 7.19
CA CYS A 3 -3.13 8.56 7.40
C CYS A 3 -1.79 9.28 7.53
N VAL A 4 -1.27 9.40 8.76
CA VAL A 4 0.08 9.89 9.02
C VAL A 4 0.95 8.65 9.25
N ILE A 5 1.45 8.03 8.17
CA ILE A 5 2.45 6.97 8.31
C ILE A 5 3.82 7.57 8.01
N THR A 6 4.65 7.66 9.04
CA THR A 6 6.06 8.01 8.93
C THR A 6 6.88 6.72 8.85
N PHE A 7 7.71 6.59 7.80
CA PHE A 7 8.66 5.48 7.65
C PHE A 7 10.08 6.01 7.76
N GLU A 8 10.94 5.27 8.46
CA GLU A 8 12.37 5.55 8.54
C GLU A 8 13.16 4.31 8.14
N VAL A 9 14.22 4.50 7.34
CA VAL A 9 15.15 3.45 6.94
C VAL A 9 16.57 3.96 7.08
N SER A 10 17.33 3.38 8.00
CA SER A 10 18.76 3.64 8.16
C SER A 10 19.61 2.63 7.40
N VAL A 11 20.79 3.09 6.96
CA VAL A 11 21.82 2.26 6.33
C VAL A 11 22.41 1.32 7.37
N ARG A 12 22.57 0.04 7.00
CA ARG A 12 23.26 -0.95 7.84
C ARG A 12 24.73 -1.06 7.44
N GLU A 13 25.58 -1.48 8.36
CA GLU A 13 26.99 -1.73 8.07
C GLU A 13 27.15 -2.80 6.98
N GLY A 14 28.02 -2.54 6.00
CA GLY A 14 28.26 -3.43 4.86
C GLY A 14 27.11 -3.53 3.86
N GLU A 15 26.03 -2.74 4.02
CA GLU A 15 24.89 -2.76 3.10
C GLU A 15 25.15 -1.93 1.84
N THR A 16 24.80 -2.49 0.67
CA THR A 16 24.80 -1.74 -0.59
C THR A 16 23.57 -0.84 -0.70
N GLN A 17 23.69 0.25 -1.45
CA GLN A 17 22.57 1.18 -1.65
C GLN A 17 21.32 0.52 -2.26
N ASP A 18 21.50 -0.44 -3.18
CA ASP A 18 20.39 -1.19 -3.78
C ASP A 18 19.64 -2.05 -2.75
N SER A 19 20.37 -2.69 -1.81
CA SER A 19 19.75 -3.46 -0.72
C SER A 19 18.86 -2.58 0.16
N LEU A 20 19.35 -1.38 0.51
CA LEU A 20 18.56 -0.41 1.29
C LEU A 20 17.27 -0.03 0.56
N LEU A 21 17.36 0.29 -0.74
CA LEU A 21 16.20 0.65 -1.56
C LEU A 21 15.18 -0.48 -1.62
N ARG A 22 15.61 -1.73 -1.74
CA ARG A 22 14.72 -2.90 -1.70
C ARG A 22 14.00 -3.04 -0.35
N ARG A 23 14.69 -2.79 0.77
CA ARG A 23 14.05 -2.80 2.10
C ARG A 23 13.02 -1.70 2.22
N PHE A 24 13.34 -0.48 1.80
CA PHE A 24 12.40 0.64 1.78
C PHE A 24 11.18 0.33 0.93
N GLN A 25 11.38 -0.12 -0.32
CA GLN A 25 10.29 -0.50 -1.22
C GLN A 25 9.41 -1.59 -0.62
N ARG A 26 10.00 -2.61 0.01
CA ARG A 26 9.25 -3.68 0.69
C ARG A 26 8.40 -3.11 1.83
N MET A 27 8.95 -2.22 2.67
CA MET A 27 8.17 -1.57 3.74
C MET A 27 7.01 -0.72 3.20
N VAL A 28 7.24 0.06 2.15
CA VAL A 28 6.20 0.85 1.47
C VAL A 28 5.10 -0.05 0.89
N GLN A 29 5.48 -1.18 0.29
CA GLN A 29 4.52 -2.14 -0.26
C GLN A 29 3.72 -2.84 0.84
N MET A 30 4.36 -3.28 1.92
CA MET A 30 3.74 -4.00 3.04
C MET A 30 2.79 -3.11 3.84
N SER A 31 3.18 -1.85 4.07
CA SER A 31 2.30 -0.89 4.74
C SER A 31 1.02 -0.58 3.95
N GLY A 32 1.06 -0.75 2.62
CA GLY A 32 -0.07 -0.45 1.76
C GLY A 32 -0.38 1.05 1.65
N VAL A 33 0.51 1.94 2.11
CA VAL A 33 0.31 3.40 2.13
C VAL A 33 -0.09 3.96 0.76
N LEU A 34 0.56 3.50 -0.31
CA LEU A 34 0.24 3.93 -1.68
C LEU A 34 -1.18 3.55 -2.11
N ARG A 35 -1.66 2.39 -1.67
CA ARG A 35 -3.03 1.91 -1.97
C ARG A 35 -4.06 2.74 -1.21
N GLU A 36 -3.75 3.11 0.03
CA GLU A 36 -4.64 3.92 0.86
C GLU A 36 -4.73 5.36 0.35
N VAL A 37 -3.59 6.00 0.07
CA VAL A 37 -3.55 7.34 -0.54
C VAL A 37 -4.34 7.38 -1.84
N LYS A 38 -4.18 6.38 -2.71
CA LYS A 38 -4.97 6.26 -3.95
C LYS A 38 -6.47 6.08 -3.69
N ALA A 39 -6.85 5.38 -2.62
CA ALA A 39 -8.25 5.17 -2.27
C ALA A 39 -8.93 6.43 -1.70
N HIS A 40 -8.15 7.30 -1.04
CA HIS A 40 -8.63 8.55 -0.46
C HIS A 40 -8.41 9.78 -1.35
N ARG A 41 -7.87 9.62 -2.57
CA ARG A 41 -7.59 10.72 -3.51
C ARG A 41 -8.84 11.55 -3.85
N TYR A 42 -10.01 10.92 -3.88
CA TYR A 42 -11.29 11.56 -4.19
C TYR A 42 -12.35 11.13 -3.20
N PHE A 43 -13.38 11.96 -3.05
CA PHE A 43 -14.57 11.58 -2.30
C PHE A 43 -15.26 10.38 -2.96
N LEU A 44 -15.63 9.38 -2.15
CA LEU A 44 -16.34 8.20 -2.59
C LEU A 44 -17.54 7.97 -1.68
N SER A 45 -18.74 7.88 -2.27
CA SER A 45 -19.95 7.61 -1.51
C SER A 45 -19.89 6.21 -0.85
N LYS A 46 -20.65 6.02 0.23
CA LYS A 46 -20.75 4.71 0.91
C LYS A 46 -21.17 3.59 -0.06
N ARG A 47 -22.09 3.90 -0.98
CA ARG A 47 -22.60 2.97 -1.99
C ARG A 47 -21.49 2.56 -2.98
N ASP A 48 -20.72 3.53 -3.46
CA ASP A 48 -19.66 3.26 -4.44
C ASP A 48 -18.48 2.53 -3.78
N ALA A 49 -18.16 2.86 -2.53
CA ALA A 49 -17.18 2.13 -1.73
C ALA A 49 -17.55 0.64 -1.57
N ALA A 50 -18.83 0.35 -1.30
CA ALA A 50 -19.33 -1.02 -1.20
C ALA A 50 -19.20 -1.79 -2.53
N ARG A 51 -19.59 -1.18 -3.66
CA ARG A 51 -19.44 -1.78 -4.99
C ARG A 51 -17.98 -2.07 -5.33
N LEU A 52 -17.09 -1.12 -5.04
CA LEU A 52 -15.66 -1.26 -5.30
C LEU A 52 -15.03 -2.37 -4.44
N LYS A 53 -15.47 -2.52 -3.17
CA LYS A 53 -15.04 -3.60 -2.28
C LYS A 53 -15.42 -4.98 -2.82
N VAL A 54 -16.67 -5.16 -3.27
CA VAL A 54 -17.13 -6.42 -3.88
C VAL A 54 -16.31 -6.75 -5.14
N LYS A 55 -16.13 -5.79 -6.04
CA LYS A 55 -15.32 -5.96 -7.27
C LYS A 55 -13.86 -6.34 -6.95
N ARG A 56 -13.26 -5.68 -5.96
CA ARG A 56 -11.87 -5.96 -5.52
C ARG A 56 -11.74 -7.38 -4.94
N ASN A 57 -12.70 -7.81 -4.12
CA ASN A 57 -12.71 -9.16 -3.54
C ASN A 57 -12.87 -10.24 -4.61
N ALA A 58 -13.80 -10.05 -5.56
CA ALA A 58 -13.98 -10.96 -6.67
C ALA A 58 -12.69 -11.10 -7.52
N ARG A 59 -12.01 -9.98 -7.80
CA ARG A 59 -10.71 -10.01 -8.50
C ARG A 59 -9.64 -10.77 -7.72
N ARG A 60 -9.52 -10.55 -6.40
CA ARG A 60 -8.53 -11.27 -5.57
C ARG A 60 -8.75 -12.77 -5.61
N ARG A 61 -10.02 -13.22 -5.54
CA ARG A 61 -10.38 -14.65 -5.63
C ARG A 61 -10.03 -15.27 -6.99
N ARG A 62 -10.06 -14.50 -8.08
CA ARG A 62 -9.69 -14.97 -9.43
C ARG A 62 -8.19 -15.09 -9.65
N VAL A 63 -7.40 -14.18 -9.09
CA VAL A 63 -5.93 -14.12 -9.30
C VAL A 63 -5.18 -15.02 -8.32
N GLY A 64 -5.79 -15.38 -7.19
CA GLY A 64 -5.21 -16.29 -6.20
C GLY A 64 -5.41 -17.78 -6.49
N ARG A 65 -5.89 -18.14 -7.68
CA ARG A 65 -5.96 -19.50 -8.24
C ARG A 65 -5.13 -19.51 -9.52
#